data_AF-A0A834UIV8-F1
#
_entry.id   AF-A0A834UIV8-F1
#
_cell.length_a   1.000
_cell.length_b   1.000
_cell.length_c   1.000
_cell.angle_alpha   90.00
_cell.angle_beta   90.00
_cell.angle_gamma   90.00
#
_symmetry.space_group_name_H-M   'P 1'
#
loop_
_entity.id
_entity.type
_entity.pdbx_description
1 polymer ?
#
loop_
_entity_poly.entity_id
_entity_poly.type
_entity_poly.pdbx_seq_one_letter_code
_entity_poly.pdbx_strand_id
1 'polypeptide(L)'
;MVDELILLDASPFAMDINEMENLLTYKRRAIEHVLQVETSQKPSRVVSPEEMLQGFLKNNSHVDEECGKLLLQRGTTPEATGLVLNRDRRITWPEYSFDFVSRELFTHSIQQLQARVLLVKAAQGYSDVRRENDANREPLMFMLDMMRSVLKERFQFVQIPGNHYVHMNAPHHVANVVSSFLQSKRRIPAQL
;
A
#
# COMPACT_ATOMS: atom_id res chain seq x y z
N MET A 1 -15.95 -4.32 15.39
CA MET A 1 -16.13 -3.16 14.48
C MET A 1 -14.88 -2.30 14.58
N VAL A 2 -14.42 -1.68 13.49
CA VAL A 2 -13.21 -0.83 13.49
C VAL A 2 -13.63 0.62 13.68
N ASP A 3 -13.12 1.28 14.71
CA ASP A 3 -13.48 2.65 15.06
C ASP A 3 -12.63 3.70 14.33
N GLU A 4 -11.34 3.39 14.13
CA GLU A 4 -10.39 4.24 13.42
C GLU A 4 -9.64 3.45 12.33
N LEU A 5 -9.52 4.06 11.16
CA LEU A 5 -8.72 3.57 10.06
C LEU A 5 -7.64 4.62 9.73
N ILE A 6 -6.38 4.21 9.78
CA ILE A 6 -5.25 5.06 9.43
C ILE A 6 -4.58 4.47 8.18
N LEU A 7 -4.50 5.28 7.13
CA LEU A 7 -3.88 4.95 5.86
C LEU A 7 -2.59 5.75 5.72
N LEU A 8 -1.45 5.07 5.68
CA LEU A 8 -0.12 5.67 5.58
C LEU A 8 0.42 5.51 4.17
N ASP A 9 0.35 6.60 3.40
CA ASP A 9 0.68 6.67 1.97
C ASP A 9 0.10 5.49 1.16
N ALA A 10 -1.12 5.09 1.53
CA ALA A 10 -1.82 3.92 1.00
C ALA A 10 -3.26 4.28 0.62
N SER A 11 -3.71 3.77 -0.52
CA SER A 11 -5.09 3.96 -0.99
C SER A 11 -5.95 2.87 -0.39
N PRO A 12 -7.20 3.14 0.04
CA PRO A 12 -8.09 2.08 0.53
C PRO A 12 -8.36 1.02 -0.54
N PHE A 13 -8.33 1.40 -1.82
CA PHE A 13 -8.45 0.48 -2.96
C PHE A 13 -7.56 0.91 -4.13
N ALA A 14 -7.06 -0.05 -4.91
CA ALA A 14 -6.43 0.26 -6.18
C ALA A 14 -7.51 0.63 -7.21
N MET A 15 -7.48 1.87 -7.69
CA MET A 15 -8.35 2.31 -8.78
C MET A 15 -7.52 2.45 -10.06
N ASP A 16 -7.99 1.81 -11.12
CA ASP A 16 -7.44 1.98 -12.46
C ASP A 16 -8.57 2.15 -13.47
N ILE A 17 -9.21 3.30 -13.37
CA ILE A 17 -10.43 3.66 -14.10
C ILE A 17 -10.25 3.67 -15.62
N ASN A 18 -9.03 3.92 -16.10
CA ASN A 18 -8.73 4.00 -17.53
C ASN A 18 -8.52 2.60 -18.13
N GLU A 19 -8.35 1.59 -17.27
CA GLU A 19 -8.00 0.23 -17.66
C GLU A 19 -9.10 -0.78 -17.31
N MET A 20 -10.30 -0.30 -16.97
CA MET A 20 -11.45 -1.15 -16.62
C MET A 20 -11.87 -2.08 -17.76
N GLU A 21 -11.75 -1.64 -19.01
CA GLU A 21 -12.03 -2.49 -20.18
C GLU A 21 -11.05 -3.69 -20.28
N ASN A 22 -9.83 -3.53 -19.75
CA ASN A 22 -8.80 -4.55 -19.72
C ASN A 22 -8.90 -5.48 -18.50
N LEU A 23 -9.90 -5.30 -17.62
CA LEU A 23 -10.03 -6.06 -16.38
C LEU A 23 -10.06 -7.58 -16.62
N LEU A 24 -10.84 -8.06 -17.60
CA LEU A 24 -10.91 -9.49 -17.93
C LEU A 24 -9.56 -10.03 -18.42
N THR A 25 -8.82 -9.21 -19.18
CA THR A 25 -7.47 -9.53 -19.64
C THR A 25 -6.51 -9.67 -18.46
N TYR A 26 -6.56 -8.74 -17.50
CA TYR A 26 -5.74 -8.79 -16.28
C TYR A 26 -6.07 -10.01 -15.42
N LYS A 27 -7.37 -10.30 -15.22
CA LYS A 27 -7.82 -11.49 -14.49
C LYS A 27 -7.35 -12.78 -15.15
N ARG A 28 -7.45 -12.88 -16.48
CA ARG A 28 -6.94 -14.03 -17.23
C ARG A 28 -5.43 -14.18 -17.06
N ARG A 29 -4.66 -13.10 -17.24
CA ARG A 29 -3.19 -13.12 -17.06
C ARG A 29 -2.78 -13.51 -15.65
N ALA A 30 -3.51 -13.04 -14.62
CA ALA A 30 -3.27 -13.42 -13.23
C ALA A 30 -3.48 -14.93 -13.02
N ILE A 31 -4.57 -15.50 -13.57
CA ILE A 31 -4.83 -16.95 -13.50
C ILE A 31 -3.73 -17.73 -14.24
N GLU A 32 -3.39 -17.34 -15.47
CA GLU A 32 -2.33 -17.97 -16.26
C GLU A 32 -0.98 -17.92 -15.53
N HIS A 33 -0.65 -16.78 -14.88
CA HIS A 33 0.55 -16.64 -14.06
C HIS A 33 0.57 -17.61 -12.88
N VAL A 34 -0.54 -17.72 -12.14
CA VAL A 34 -0.66 -18.66 -11.01
C VAL A 34 -0.45 -20.09 -11.48
N LEU A 35 -1.10 -20.52 -12.56
CA LEU A 35 -0.93 -21.86 -13.13
C LEU A 35 0.52 -22.13 -13.56
N GLN A 36 1.18 -21.14 -14.16
CA GLN A 36 2.59 -21.24 -14.53
C GLN A 36 3.51 -21.35 -13.30
N VAL A 37 3.22 -20.62 -12.23
CA VAL A 37 4.00 -20.68 -10.99
C VAL A 37 3.80 -22.01 -10.27
N GLU A 38 2.57 -22.54 -10.23
CA GLU A 38 2.25 -23.80 -9.54
C GLU A 38 2.82 -25.04 -10.25
N THR A 39 2.96 -24.98 -11.58
CA THR A 39 3.66 -26.02 -12.35
C THR A 39 5.19 -25.88 -12.32
N SER A 40 5.70 -24.75 -11.82
CA SER A 40 7.15 -24.47 -11.78
C SER A 40 7.84 -25.22 -10.63
N GLN A 41 8.73 -26.14 -10.96
CA GLN A 41 9.62 -26.81 -9.99
C GLN A 41 10.85 -25.95 -9.59
N LYS A 42 10.81 -24.62 -9.81
CA LYS A 42 11.94 -23.76 -9.45
C LYS A 42 12.15 -23.77 -7.92
N PRO A 43 13.35 -24.12 -7.43
CA PRO A 43 13.63 -24.14 -6.01
C PRO A 43 13.65 -22.71 -5.44
N SER A 44 13.42 -22.60 -4.12
CA SER A 44 13.62 -21.36 -3.39
C SER A 44 15.08 -20.91 -3.52
N ARG A 45 15.28 -19.62 -3.78
CA ARG A 45 16.62 -19.03 -3.90
C ARG A 45 17.14 -18.68 -2.51
N VAL A 46 18.17 -19.38 -2.05
CA VAL A 46 18.94 -19.04 -0.84
C VAL A 46 20.06 -18.08 -1.25
N VAL A 47 20.21 -16.95 -0.56
CA VAL A 47 21.25 -15.93 -0.84
C VAL A 47 21.87 -15.43 0.45
N SER A 48 23.06 -14.79 0.39
CA SER A 48 23.65 -14.17 1.59
C SER A 48 22.81 -12.99 2.09
N PRO A 49 22.94 -12.59 3.38
CA PRO A 49 22.28 -11.40 3.90
C PRO A 49 22.58 -10.13 3.10
N GLU A 50 23.83 -9.96 2.64
CA GLU A 50 24.28 -8.81 1.86
C GLU A 50 23.64 -8.81 0.47
N GLU A 51 23.63 -9.96 -0.21
CA GLU A 51 22.97 -10.12 -1.51
C GLU A 51 21.45 -9.87 -1.39
N MET A 52 20.83 -10.36 -0.31
CA MET A 52 19.41 -10.14 -0.03
C MET A 52 19.10 -8.65 0.12
N LEU A 53 19.90 -7.94 0.92
CA LEU A 53 19.71 -6.51 1.17
C LEU A 53 19.94 -5.69 -0.10
N GLN A 54 21.00 -5.97 -0.86
CA GLN A 54 21.27 -5.29 -2.13
C GLN A 54 20.15 -5.52 -3.14
N GLY A 55 19.66 -6.75 -3.28
CA GLY A 55 18.54 -7.08 -4.15
C GLY A 55 17.24 -6.40 -3.71
N PHE A 56 17.00 -6.30 -2.41
CA PHE A 56 15.84 -5.62 -1.85
C PHE A 56 15.88 -4.11 -2.13
N LEU A 57 16.98 -3.43 -1.81
CA LEU A 57 17.13 -1.98 -1.98
C LEU A 57 17.12 -1.58 -3.46
N LYS A 58 17.69 -2.41 -4.35
CA LYS A 58 17.64 -2.19 -5.79
C LYS A 58 16.21 -2.09 -6.33
N ASN A 59 15.30 -2.91 -5.78
CA ASN A 59 13.90 -2.94 -6.21
C ASN A 59 12.99 -1.99 -5.40
N ASN A 60 13.54 -1.35 -4.36
CA ASN A 60 12.82 -0.45 -3.46
C ASN A 60 13.71 0.75 -3.13
N SER A 61 14.06 1.52 -4.16
CA SER A 61 15.07 2.60 -4.11
C SER A 61 14.81 3.71 -3.07
N HIS A 62 13.56 3.86 -2.64
CA HIS A 62 13.14 4.85 -1.65
C HIS A 62 13.25 4.37 -0.20
N VAL A 63 13.53 3.09 0.04
CA VAL A 63 13.78 2.52 1.36
C VAL A 63 15.23 2.81 1.75
N ASP A 64 15.44 3.32 2.96
CA ASP A 64 16.81 3.45 3.49
C ASP A 64 17.38 2.09 3.91
N GLU A 65 18.71 1.99 4.04
CA GLU A 65 19.37 0.72 4.31
C GLU A 65 18.93 0.08 5.63
N GLU A 66 18.75 0.88 6.68
CA GLU A 66 18.36 0.42 8.01
C GLU A 66 16.92 -0.11 8.01
N CYS A 67 16.00 0.58 7.35
CA CYS A 67 14.62 0.13 7.12
C CYS A 67 14.59 -1.15 6.28
N GLY A 68 15.47 -1.26 5.27
CA GLY A 68 15.63 -2.48 4.48
C GLY A 68 16.05 -3.67 5.34
N LYS A 69 17.04 -3.49 6.23
CA LYS A 69 17.45 -4.51 7.20
C LYS A 69 16.29 -4.91 8.13
N LEU A 70 15.56 -3.94 8.68
CA LEU A 70 14.41 -4.19 9.55
C LEU A 70 13.29 -4.97 8.85
N LEU A 71 12.98 -4.64 7.61
CA LEU A 71 11.98 -5.39 6.82
C LEU A 71 12.44 -6.82 6.58
N LEU A 72 13.71 -7.04 6.24
CA LEU A 72 14.25 -8.37 5.98
C LEU A 72 14.33 -9.25 7.23
N GLN A 73 14.47 -8.68 8.43
CA GLN A 73 14.39 -9.45 9.68
C GLN A 73 13.08 -10.24 9.82
N ARG A 74 11.96 -9.69 9.30
CA ARG A 74 10.64 -10.36 9.29
C ARG A 74 10.32 -11.00 7.94
N GLY A 75 10.88 -10.46 6.87
CA GLY A 75 10.66 -10.88 5.49
C GLY A 75 11.51 -12.06 5.04
N THR A 76 12.41 -12.57 5.87
CA THR A 76 13.28 -13.71 5.54
C THR A 76 13.28 -14.80 6.61
N THR A 77 13.65 -16.01 6.20
CA THR A 77 13.94 -17.14 7.09
C THR A 77 15.39 -17.58 6.88
N PRO A 78 16.16 -17.82 7.97
CA PRO A 78 17.50 -18.39 7.86
C PRO A 78 17.46 -19.84 7.37
N GLU A 79 18.37 -20.16 6.44
CA GLU A 79 18.63 -21.49 5.91
C GLU A 79 20.12 -21.82 6.08
N ALA A 80 20.50 -23.09 5.89
CA ALA A 80 21.86 -23.58 6.15
C ALA A 80 22.98 -22.76 5.45
N THR A 81 22.69 -22.18 4.29
CA THR A 81 23.67 -21.43 3.47
C THR A 81 23.33 -19.96 3.28
N GLY A 82 22.33 -19.41 3.99
CA GLY A 82 21.95 -18.01 3.84
C GLY A 82 20.51 -17.72 4.27
N LEU A 83 19.82 -16.86 3.51
CA LEU A 83 18.45 -16.42 3.74
C LEU A 83 17.54 -16.77 2.57
N VAL A 84 16.28 -17.05 2.88
CA VAL A 84 15.18 -17.19 1.91
C VAL A 84 14.12 -16.14 2.19
N LEU A 85 13.56 -15.54 1.14
CA LEU A 85 12.42 -14.62 1.28
C LEU A 85 11.15 -15.37 1.67
N ASN A 86 10.44 -14.87 2.67
CA ASN A 86 9.11 -15.31 3.08
C ASN A 86 8.06 -14.74 2.13
N ARG A 87 8.09 -15.14 0.86
CA ARG A 87 7.20 -14.63 -0.18
C ARG A 87 6.60 -15.75 -1.01
N ASP A 88 5.28 -15.70 -1.18
CA ASP A 88 4.59 -16.54 -2.15
C ASP A 88 4.89 -16.05 -3.57
N ARG A 89 5.35 -16.97 -4.43
CA ARG A 89 5.72 -16.65 -5.82
C ARG A 89 4.51 -16.32 -6.69
N ARG A 90 3.29 -16.63 -6.26
CA ARG A 90 2.06 -16.26 -6.97
C ARG A 90 1.78 -14.76 -6.88
N ILE A 91 2.29 -14.10 -5.85
CA ILE A 91 2.15 -12.65 -5.65
C ILE A 91 3.39 -11.86 -6.09
N THR A 92 4.16 -12.39 -7.07
CA THR A 92 5.45 -11.81 -7.48
C THR A 92 5.30 -10.44 -8.16
N TRP A 93 4.21 -10.24 -8.89
CA TRP A 93 3.94 -9.02 -9.64
C TRP A 93 2.62 -8.40 -9.19
N PRO A 94 2.61 -7.12 -8.78
CA PRO A 94 1.39 -6.40 -8.44
C PRO A 94 0.33 -6.43 -9.54
N GLU A 95 0.74 -6.40 -10.82
CA GLU A 95 -0.18 -6.49 -11.95
C GLU A 95 -0.98 -7.81 -11.99
N TYR A 96 -0.47 -8.87 -11.33
CA TYR A 96 -1.14 -10.17 -11.21
C TYR A 96 -1.79 -10.38 -9.84
N SER A 97 -1.67 -9.43 -8.92
CA SER A 97 -2.11 -9.57 -7.52
C SER A 97 -3.08 -8.49 -7.06
N PHE A 98 -3.14 -7.35 -7.75
CA PHE A 98 -4.07 -6.28 -7.41
C PHE A 98 -5.39 -6.40 -8.17
N ASP A 99 -6.46 -6.35 -7.41
CA ASP A 99 -7.79 -6.17 -7.93
C ASP A 99 -8.10 -4.67 -8.00
N PHE A 100 -8.41 -4.22 -9.20
CA PHE A 100 -8.88 -2.87 -9.43
C PHE A 100 -10.39 -2.80 -9.16
N VAL A 101 -10.81 -1.74 -8.47
CA VAL A 101 -12.22 -1.47 -8.22
C VAL A 101 -12.72 -0.36 -9.14
N SER A 102 -13.97 -0.48 -9.58
CA SER A 102 -14.66 0.59 -10.32
C SER A 102 -15.02 1.75 -9.39
N ARG A 103 -15.40 2.90 -9.97
CA ARG A 103 -15.85 4.07 -9.20
C ARG A 103 -17.11 3.78 -8.40
N GLU A 104 -18.01 2.98 -8.97
CA GLU A 104 -19.27 2.59 -8.35
C GLU A 104 -19.01 1.70 -7.14
N LEU A 105 -18.14 0.68 -7.28
CA LEU A 105 -17.77 -0.20 -6.18
C LEU A 105 -17.00 0.55 -5.09
N PHE A 106 -16.09 1.45 -5.48
CA PHE A 106 -15.41 2.34 -4.55
C PHE A 106 -16.42 3.17 -3.75
N THR A 107 -17.33 3.85 -4.44
CA THR A 107 -18.37 4.69 -3.84
C THR A 107 -19.22 3.90 -2.85
N HIS A 108 -19.69 2.73 -3.27
CA HIS A 108 -20.46 1.84 -2.42
C HIS A 108 -19.69 1.42 -1.16
N SER A 109 -18.41 1.08 -1.31
CA SER A 109 -17.55 0.67 -0.20
C SER A 109 -17.33 1.80 0.81
N ILE A 110 -17.09 3.02 0.33
CA ILE A 110 -16.90 4.19 1.21
C ILE A 110 -18.22 4.57 1.93
N GLN A 111 -19.38 4.42 1.29
CA GLN A 111 -20.69 4.65 1.92
C GLN A 111 -20.95 3.75 3.13
N GLN A 112 -20.40 2.53 3.13
CA GLN A 112 -20.55 1.60 4.25
C GLN A 112 -19.56 1.85 5.39
N LEU A 113 -18.53 2.67 5.16
CA LEU A 113 -17.46 2.88 6.13
C LEU A 113 -17.95 3.75 7.29
N GLN A 114 -17.99 3.17 8.50
CA GLN A 114 -18.38 3.85 9.74
C GLN A 114 -17.19 4.44 10.52
N ALA A 115 -15.98 3.93 10.27
CA ALA A 115 -14.77 4.37 10.96
C ALA A 115 -14.47 5.86 10.73
N ARG A 116 -13.76 6.47 11.68
CA ARG A 116 -13.01 7.71 11.43
C ARG A 116 -11.77 7.35 10.63
N VAL A 117 -11.49 8.09 9.58
CA VAL A 117 -10.43 7.79 8.64
C VAL A 117 -9.42 8.92 8.61
N LEU A 118 -8.15 8.58 8.84
CA LEU A 118 -7.02 9.45 8.58
C LEU A 118 -6.27 8.91 7.35
N LEU A 119 -6.14 9.72 6.31
CA LEU A 119 -5.26 9.46 5.18
C LEU A 119 -4.05 10.39 5.25
N VAL A 120 -2.88 9.82 5.52
CA VAL A 120 -1.58 10.52 5.47
C VAL A 120 -0.95 10.26 4.12
N LYS A 121 -0.70 11.30 3.33
CA LYS A 121 -0.03 11.19 2.03
C LYS A 121 1.38 11.77 2.13
N ALA A 122 2.38 11.04 1.66
CA ALA A 122 3.72 11.58 1.49
C ALA A 122 3.80 12.47 0.24
N ALA A 123 4.54 13.58 0.31
CA ALA A 123 4.64 14.56 -0.77
C ALA A 123 5.20 13.93 -2.05
N GLN A 124 6.27 13.13 -1.90
CA GLN A 124 6.89 12.31 -2.94
C GLN A 124 6.42 10.85 -2.84
N GLY A 125 5.22 10.62 -2.28
CA GLY A 125 4.64 9.31 -1.98
C GLY A 125 4.26 8.51 -3.21
N TYR A 126 2.96 8.36 -3.49
CA TYR A 126 2.39 7.74 -4.72
C TYR A 126 3.08 8.01 -6.06
N SER A 127 3.98 8.99 -6.11
CA SER A 127 4.86 9.25 -7.23
C SER A 127 6.11 8.35 -7.20
N ASP A 128 6.40 7.65 -8.30
CA ASP A 128 7.61 6.82 -8.50
C ASP A 128 7.78 5.57 -7.62
N VAL A 129 7.11 4.48 -8.03
CA VAL A 129 7.77 3.15 -7.95
C VAL A 129 7.54 2.33 -9.23
N ARG A 130 6.40 2.49 -9.95
CA ARG A 130 6.05 1.63 -11.10
C ARG A 130 5.19 2.25 -12.22
N ARG A 131 4.83 3.54 -12.16
CA ARG A 131 3.98 4.17 -13.18
C ARG A 131 4.76 5.29 -13.87
N GLU A 132 5.05 5.11 -15.16
CA GLU A 132 5.67 6.15 -16.02
C GLU A 132 4.84 7.45 -16.13
N ASN A 133 3.60 7.47 -15.61
CA ASN A 133 2.67 8.58 -15.76
C ASN A 133 1.94 8.96 -14.45
N ASP A 134 2.65 9.61 -13.54
CA ASP A 134 2.04 10.30 -12.39
C ASP A 134 1.35 11.64 -12.75
N ALA A 135 1.30 11.98 -14.04
CA ALA A 135 0.58 13.14 -14.54
C ALA A 135 -0.94 13.02 -14.29
N ASN A 136 -1.50 11.81 -14.37
CA ASN A 136 -2.92 11.60 -14.17
C ASN A 136 -3.29 11.52 -12.68
N ARG A 137 -3.65 12.67 -12.11
CA ARG A 137 -4.10 12.79 -10.71
C ARG A 137 -5.58 12.48 -10.52
N GLU A 138 -6.31 12.20 -11.60
CA GLU A 138 -7.77 12.03 -11.56
C GLU A 138 -8.22 10.95 -10.55
N PRO A 139 -7.62 9.74 -10.50
CA PRO A 139 -8.09 8.71 -9.58
C PRO A 139 -7.90 9.10 -8.11
N LEU A 140 -6.81 9.80 -7.80
CA LEU A 140 -6.54 10.30 -6.46
C LEU A 140 -7.53 11.40 -6.08
N MET A 141 -7.84 12.33 -6.99
CA MET A 141 -8.80 13.40 -6.73
C MET A 141 -10.20 12.83 -6.53
N PHE A 142 -10.65 11.91 -7.38
CA PHE A 142 -11.92 11.20 -7.21
C PHE A 142 -12.01 10.51 -5.84
N MET A 143 -10.96 9.79 -5.43
CA MET A 143 -10.88 9.15 -4.10
C MET A 143 -11.10 10.16 -2.97
N LEU A 144 -10.32 11.25 -2.99
CA LEU A 144 -10.34 12.26 -1.94
C LEU A 144 -11.69 12.97 -1.88
N ASP A 145 -12.27 13.32 -3.02
CA ASP A 145 -13.57 14.00 -3.10
C ASP A 145 -14.68 13.09 -2.59
N MET A 146 -14.69 11.82 -2.98
CA MET A 146 -15.66 10.83 -2.49
C MET A 146 -15.53 10.60 -0.98
N MET A 147 -14.31 10.43 -0.47
CA MET A 147 -14.07 10.26 0.97
C MET A 147 -14.51 11.50 1.76
N ARG A 148 -14.20 12.72 1.29
CA ARG A 148 -14.65 13.96 1.93
C ARG A 148 -16.18 14.08 1.92
N SER A 149 -16.82 13.82 0.79
CA SER A 149 -18.26 13.94 0.62
C SER A 149 -19.04 12.96 1.52
N VAL A 150 -18.61 11.70 1.56
CA VAL A 150 -19.33 10.63 2.26
C VAL A 150 -19.03 10.61 3.75
N LEU A 151 -17.75 10.73 4.13
CA LEU A 151 -17.33 10.57 5.52
C LEU A 151 -17.37 11.88 6.31
N LYS A 152 -17.34 13.04 5.63
CA LYS A 152 -17.45 14.37 6.23
C LYS A 152 -16.45 14.56 7.39
N GLU A 153 -16.93 14.92 8.58
CA GLU A 153 -16.11 15.11 9.79
C GLU A 153 -15.35 13.86 10.24
N ARG A 154 -15.73 12.68 9.74
CA ARG A 154 -15.02 11.42 10.02
C ARG A 154 -13.78 11.25 9.15
N PHE A 155 -13.54 12.07 8.13
CA PHE A 155 -12.36 11.97 7.27
C PHE A 155 -11.39 13.14 7.46
N GLN A 156 -10.12 12.78 7.68
CA GLN A 156 -9.00 13.72 7.73
C GLN A 156 -7.96 13.33 6.68
N PHE A 157 -7.53 14.31 5.88
CA PHE A 157 -6.44 14.16 4.92
C PHE A 157 -5.28 15.05 5.33
N VAL A 158 -4.08 14.50 5.41
CA VAL A 158 -2.85 15.25 5.74
C VAL A 158 -1.76 14.88 4.76
N GLN A 159 -1.13 15.89 4.16
CA GLN A 159 0.08 15.70 3.36
C GLN A 159 1.32 16.01 4.21
N ILE A 160 2.35 15.16 4.14
CA ILE A 160 3.61 15.34 4.86
C ILE A 160 4.82 15.26 3.92
N PRO A 161 5.97 15.91 4.24
CA PRO A 161 7.20 15.76 3.47
C PRO A 161 7.76 14.34 3.52
N GLY A 162 8.36 13.87 2.43
CA GLY A 162 8.99 12.56 2.33
C GLY A 162 8.46 11.71 1.18
N ASN A 163 9.03 10.52 1.03
CA ASN A 163 8.67 9.51 0.04
C ASN A 163 7.67 8.48 0.62
N HIS A 164 7.34 7.45 -0.17
CA HIS A 164 6.42 6.38 0.25
C HIS A 164 6.76 5.76 1.62
N TYR A 165 8.05 5.59 1.90
CA TYR A 165 8.58 4.99 3.13
C TYR A 165 8.79 5.99 4.27
N VAL A 166 8.25 7.21 4.19
CA VAL A 166 8.37 8.23 5.26
C VAL A 166 7.95 7.71 6.64
N HIS A 167 6.99 6.79 6.69
CA HIS A 167 6.52 6.17 7.93
C HIS A 167 7.54 5.22 8.57
N MET A 168 8.57 4.81 7.83
CA MET A 168 9.72 4.05 8.33
C MET A 168 10.98 4.92 8.45
N ASN A 169 11.28 5.72 7.43
CA ASN A 169 12.50 6.54 7.36
C ASN A 169 12.44 7.77 8.29
N ALA A 170 11.24 8.32 8.53
CA ALA A 170 11.03 9.50 9.38
C ALA A 170 9.75 9.34 10.24
N PRO A 171 9.69 8.33 11.12
CA PRO A 171 8.46 7.91 11.79
C PRO A 171 7.87 8.99 12.70
N HIS A 172 8.70 9.90 13.22
CA HIS A 172 8.27 11.03 14.05
C HIS A 172 7.32 11.99 13.32
N HIS A 173 7.52 12.22 12.02
CA HIS A 173 6.61 13.05 11.21
C HIS A 173 5.20 12.43 11.17
N VAL A 174 5.11 11.11 11.00
CA VAL A 174 3.84 10.38 10.95
C VAL A 174 3.22 10.23 12.33
N ALA A 175 4.03 9.90 13.34
CA ALA A 175 3.57 9.68 14.71
C ALA A 175 2.86 10.90 15.29
N ASN A 176 3.33 12.12 15.00
CA ASN A 176 2.70 13.35 15.46
C ASN A 176 1.29 13.53 14.86
N VAL A 177 1.13 13.25 13.57
CA VAL A 177 -0.17 13.35 12.87
C VAL A 177 -1.14 12.29 13.38
N VAL A 178 -0.68 11.05 13.49
CA VAL A 178 -1.49 9.92 14.00
C VAL A 178 -1.92 10.16 15.45
N SER A 179 -0.99 10.57 16.31
CA SER A 179 -1.30 10.84 17.73
C SER A 179 -2.36 11.93 17.88
N SER A 180 -2.24 13.01 17.08
CA SER A 180 -3.23 14.10 17.09
C SER A 180 -4.61 13.64 16.64
N PHE A 181 -4.69 12.79 15.62
CA PHE A 181 -5.95 12.22 15.13
C PHE A 181 -6.63 11.28 16.14
N LEU A 182 -5.85 10.42 16.80
CA LEU A 182 -6.36 9.51 17.82
C LEU A 182 -6.84 10.29 19.06
N GLN A 183 -6.12 11.35 19.46
CA GLN A 183 -6.46 12.16 20.62
C GLN A 183 -7.66 13.09 20.40
N SER A 184 -7.93 13.53 19.16
CA SER A 184 -9.06 14.42 18.86
C SER A 184 -10.43 13.79 19.16
N LYS A 185 -10.52 12.45 19.22
CA LYS A 185 -11.74 11.72 19.60
C LYS A 185 -12.22 12.06 21.02
N ARG A 186 -11.30 12.40 21.93
CA ARG A 186 -11.65 12.79 23.32
C ARG A 186 -12.42 14.12 23.40
N ARG A 187 -12.62 14.83 22.28
CA ARG A 187 -13.27 16.15 22.23
C ARG A 187 -14.65 16.16 21.58
N ILE A 188 -15.11 15.05 20.99
CA ILE A 188 -16.45 14.95 20.42
C ILE A 188 -17.31 14.17 21.42
N PRO A 189 -18.30 14.80 22.08
CA PRO A 189 -19.20 14.10 22.99
C PRO A 189 -19.90 12.98 22.21
N ALA A 190 -20.02 11.81 22.84
CA ALA A 190 -20.88 10.75 22.31
C ALA A 190 -22.29 11.33 22.15
N GLN A 191 -22.75 11.47 20.91
CA GLN A 191 -24.16 11.68 20.65
C GLN A 191 -24.86 10.35 20.95
N LEU A 192 -25.60 10.35 22.07
CA LEU A 192 -26.59 9.33 22.44
C LEU A 192 -27.77 9.36 21.46
#